data_AF-A0A2U1YN70-F1
#
_entry.id   AF-A0A2U1YN70-F1
#
_cell.length_a   1.000
_cell.length_b   1.000
_cell.length_c   1.000
_cell.angle_alpha   90.00
_cell.angle_beta   90.00
_cell.angle_gamma   90.00
#
_symmetry.space_group_name_H-M   'P 1'
#
loop_
_entity.id
_entity.type
_entity.pdbx_description
1 polymer ?
#
loop_
_entity_poly.entity_id
_entity_poly.type
_entity_poly.pdbx_seq_one_letter_code
_entity_poly.pdbx_strand_id
1 'polypeptide(L)'
;MGGVTGRRSAGGWGATVQNAEDKAGAKKKPRTAGLDATRIAETRIQGKSYQEIADGFGVTRQAVQFALKKLETEAAALSGEGLSVRAVANRLGVTPAVAQHALNGFGAVPLAKDGRSRRSEWQSEAVRLASEGMDPAEVAAKVGRSEDHVRRVVRDAGVALSRRASDEDRDEILRLRGEGLIYREIAERTGWSHAMVEKVCHEAGLQGTSKSRRKRAVTEEDEREILRLADENLSQAEIARRTGWSQSLVSKVIRHAFSTPGE
;
A
#
# COMPACT_ATOMS: atom_id res chain seq x y z
N MET A 1 -52.40 29.08 -25.48
CA MET A 1 -51.95 28.30 -26.66
C MET A 1 -51.22 27.09 -26.11
N GLY A 2 -51.93 26.00 -25.84
CA GLY A 2 -52.00 24.81 -26.70
C GLY A 2 -51.19 23.71 -25.99
N GLY A 3 -51.76 22.74 -25.29
CA GLY A 3 -52.77 21.79 -25.74
C GLY A 3 -52.05 20.55 -26.25
N VAL A 4 -52.25 19.40 -25.59
CA VAL A 4 -52.46 18.07 -26.19
C VAL A 4 -52.50 17.05 -25.05
N THR A 5 -53.71 16.57 -24.80
CA THR A 5 -54.08 15.44 -23.98
C THR A 5 -53.96 14.16 -24.82
N GLY A 6 -53.12 13.22 -24.39
CA GLY A 6 -52.93 11.93 -25.06
C GLY A 6 -53.60 10.78 -24.30
N ARG A 7 -54.88 10.50 -24.62
CA ARG A 7 -55.56 9.25 -24.24
C ARG A 7 -54.96 8.06 -24.98
N ARG A 8 -54.56 7.01 -24.25
CA ARG A 8 -54.54 5.60 -24.68
C ARG A 8 -54.59 4.76 -23.39
N SER A 9 -55.24 3.63 -23.27
CA SER A 9 -56.29 2.93 -24.01
C SER A 9 -56.69 1.81 -23.03
N ALA A 10 -57.96 1.68 -22.70
CA ALA A 10 -58.46 0.62 -21.84
C ALA A 10 -58.42 -0.70 -22.62
N GLY A 11 -57.37 -1.49 -22.39
CA GLY A 11 -57.20 -2.83 -22.95
C GLY A 11 -57.54 -3.91 -21.92
N GLY A 12 -58.75 -4.49 -22.06
CA GLY A 12 -59.10 -5.88 -21.76
C GLY A 12 -58.54 -6.54 -20.49
N TRP A 13 -59.30 -6.44 -19.39
CA TRP A 13 -59.28 -7.45 -18.32
C TRP A 13 -60.29 -8.53 -18.69
N GLY A 14 -59.84 -9.55 -19.41
CA GLY A 14 -60.68 -10.67 -19.83
C GLY A 14 -59.88 -11.96 -19.83
N ALA A 15 -60.37 -12.95 -19.08
CA ALA A 15 -59.91 -14.35 -19.01
C ALA A 15 -58.54 -14.54 -18.30
N THR A 16 -58.34 -15.42 -17.31
CA THR A 16 -58.98 -16.70 -17.03
C THR A 16 -58.70 -17.04 -15.55
N VAL A 17 -59.70 -17.01 -14.67
CA VAL A 17 -59.61 -17.60 -13.32
C VAL A 17 -60.18 -19.00 -13.40
N GLN A 18 -59.39 -19.97 -13.88
CA GLN A 18 -59.73 -21.39 -13.78
C GLN A 18 -58.47 -22.21 -13.53
N ASN A 19 -58.54 -23.01 -12.46
CA ASN A 19 -57.66 -24.11 -12.06
C ASN A 19 -56.37 -23.76 -11.30
N ALA A 20 -56.53 -23.38 -10.03
CA ALA A 20 -55.48 -23.40 -9.01
C ALA A 20 -55.70 -24.44 -7.90
N GLU A 21 -56.61 -25.39 -8.09
CA GLU A 21 -56.91 -26.47 -7.14
C GLU A 21 -56.71 -27.82 -7.84
N ASP A 22 -55.46 -28.27 -8.00
CA ASP A 22 -55.11 -29.71 -8.15
C ASP A 22 -53.61 -29.96 -8.39
N LYS A 23 -52.74 -29.33 -7.59
CA LYS A 23 -51.34 -29.75 -7.49
C LYS A 23 -50.88 -29.84 -6.03
N ALA A 24 -51.64 -30.54 -5.20
CA ALA A 24 -51.10 -31.17 -4.00
C ALA A 24 -50.25 -32.40 -4.39
N GLY A 25 -49.33 -32.23 -5.34
CA GLY A 25 -48.33 -33.23 -5.67
C GLY A 25 -47.38 -33.31 -4.48
N ALA A 26 -47.47 -34.40 -3.71
CA ALA A 26 -46.58 -34.69 -2.60
C ALA A 26 -45.14 -34.33 -3.01
N LYS A 27 -44.57 -33.31 -2.37
CA LYS A 27 -43.19 -32.88 -2.60
C LYS A 27 -42.26 -34.03 -2.21
N LYS A 28 -42.01 -34.95 -3.15
CA LYS A 28 -41.05 -36.03 -2.96
C LYS A 28 -39.71 -35.36 -2.65
N LYS A 29 -39.19 -35.59 -1.44
CA LYS A 29 -37.86 -35.10 -1.06
C LYS A 29 -36.88 -35.52 -2.17
N PRO A 30 -36.04 -34.60 -2.67
CA PRO A 30 -35.07 -34.95 -3.70
C PRO A 30 -34.22 -36.12 -3.19
N ARG A 31 -34.03 -37.14 -4.02
CA ARG A 31 -33.17 -38.28 -3.69
C ARG A 31 -31.73 -37.75 -3.68
N THR A 32 -31.20 -37.49 -2.50
CA THR A 32 -29.82 -36.99 -2.31
C THR A 32 -28.84 -38.09 -1.89
N ALA A 33 -29.32 -39.32 -1.71
CA ALA A 33 -28.48 -40.46 -1.35
C ALA A 33 -27.47 -40.73 -2.48
N GLY A 34 -26.17 -40.62 -2.16
CA GLY A 34 -25.07 -40.86 -3.10
C GLY A 34 -24.52 -39.60 -3.79
N LEU A 35 -25.02 -38.41 -3.48
CA LEU A 35 -24.40 -37.17 -3.97
C LEU A 35 -23.10 -36.90 -3.22
N ASP A 36 -22.00 -36.84 -3.97
CA ASP A 36 -20.70 -36.41 -3.47
C ASP A 36 -20.72 -34.88 -3.26
N ALA A 37 -21.06 -34.48 -2.03
CA ALA A 37 -21.13 -33.07 -1.64
C ALA A 37 -19.80 -32.33 -1.83
N THR A 38 -18.66 -33.04 -1.73
CA THR A 38 -17.33 -32.47 -1.94
C THR A 38 -17.14 -32.05 -3.39
N ARG A 39 -17.40 -32.95 -4.35
CA ARG A 39 -17.28 -32.64 -5.78
C ARG A 39 -18.26 -31.56 -6.24
N ILE A 40 -19.47 -31.54 -5.66
CA ILE A 40 -20.45 -30.46 -5.89
C ILE A 40 -19.89 -29.11 -5.42
N ALA A 41 -19.31 -29.05 -4.22
CA ALA A 41 -18.73 -27.82 -3.68
C ALA A 41 -17.49 -27.35 -4.44
N GLU A 42 -16.60 -28.25 -4.85
CA GLU A 42 -15.44 -27.92 -5.68
C GLU A 42 -15.87 -27.31 -7.02
N THR A 43 -16.87 -27.90 -7.66
CA THR A 43 -17.41 -27.39 -8.93
C THR A 43 -18.03 -26.00 -8.76
N ARG A 44 -18.64 -25.72 -7.59
CA ARG A 44 -19.16 -24.40 -7.25
C ARG A 44 -18.05 -23.36 -7.07
N ILE A 45 -16.93 -23.73 -6.46
CA ILE A 45 -15.76 -22.87 -6.27
C ILE A 45 -15.12 -22.49 -7.61
N GLN A 46 -15.18 -23.38 -8.60
CA GLN A 46 -14.75 -23.10 -9.98
C GLN A 46 -15.66 -22.11 -10.72
N GLY A 47 -16.70 -21.56 -10.07
CA GLY A 47 -17.57 -20.53 -10.62
C GLY A 47 -18.80 -21.05 -11.36
N LYS A 48 -19.00 -22.37 -11.46
CA LYS A 48 -20.18 -22.93 -12.13
C LYS A 48 -21.47 -22.56 -11.38
N SER A 49 -22.52 -22.29 -12.12
CA SER A 49 -23.86 -22.03 -11.61
C SER A 49 -24.48 -23.30 -11.02
N TYR A 50 -25.51 -23.15 -10.17
CA TYR A 50 -26.24 -24.29 -9.62
C TYR A 50 -26.88 -25.17 -10.71
N GLN A 51 -27.24 -24.59 -11.86
CA GLN A 51 -27.83 -25.32 -12.96
C GLN A 51 -26.79 -26.19 -13.68
N GLU A 52 -25.63 -25.62 -14.02
CA GLU A 52 -24.54 -26.37 -14.67
C GLU A 52 -24.03 -27.53 -13.80
N ILE A 53 -23.99 -27.33 -12.48
CA ILE A 53 -23.67 -28.41 -11.54
C ILE A 53 -24.76 -29.47 -11.54
N ALA A 54 -26.04 -29.07 -11.52
CA ALA A 54 -27.16 -29.99 -11.53
C ALA A 54 -27.15 -30.88 -12.79
N ASP A 55 -26.93 -30.27 -13.96
CA ASP A 55 -26.86 -30.95 -15.25
C ASP A 55 -25.67 -31.92 -15.29
N GLY A 56 -24.50 -31.52 -14.79
CA GLY A 56 -23.30 -32.35 -14.75
C GLY A 56 -23.40 -33.57 -13.82
N PHE A 57 -24.21 -33.50 -12.77
CA PHE A 57 -24.41 -34.59 -11.81
C PHE A 57 -25.72 -35.37 -12.02
N GLY A 58 -26.52 -35.01 -13.04
CA GLY A 58 -27.80 -35.66 -13.32
C GLY A 58 -28.82 -35.50 -12.20
N VAL A 59 -28.81 -34.36 -11.50
CA VAL A 59 -29.70 -34.06 -10.37
C VAL A 59 -30.45 -32.76 -10.59
N THR A 60 -31.40 -32.44 -9.71
CA THR A 60 -32.10 -31.17 -9.77
C THR A 60 -31.29 -30.04 -9.14
N ARG A 61 -31.49 -28.81 -9.62
CA ARG A 61 -30.90 -27.60 -9.00
C ARG A 61 -31.18 -27.51 -7.50
N GLN A 62 -32.39 -27.90 -7.07
CA GLN A 62 -32.75 -27.89 -5.64
C GLN A 62 -31.95 -28.91 -4.84
N ALA A 63 -31.62 -30.08 -5.42
CA ALA A 63 -30.77 -31.07 -4.75
C ALA A 63 -29.34 -30.53 -4.54
N VAL A 64 -28.79 -29.83 -5.53
CA VAL A 64 -27.48 -29.16 -5.41
C VAL A 64 -27.49 -28.11 -4.29
N GLN A 65 -28.49 -27.21 -4.30
CA GLN A 65 -28.63 -26.19 -3.26
C GLN A 65 -28.79 -26.81 -1.87
N PHE A 66 -29.59 -27.88 -1.75
CA PHE A 66 -29.77 -28.59 -0.50
C PHE A 66 -28.47 -29.23 0.01
N ALA A 67 -27.69 -29.88 -0.88
CA ALA A 67 -26.41 -30.48 -0.52
C ALA A 67 -25.40 -29.43 -0.02
N LEU A 68 -25.29 -28.30 -0.71
CA LEU A 68 -24.40 -27.21 -0.31
C LEU A 68 -24.85 -26.57 1.01
N LYS A 69 -26.15 -26.32 1.19
CA LYS A 69 -26.69 -25.76 2.45
C LYS A 69 -26.46 -26.68 3.64
N LYS A 70 -26.58 -28.00 3.44
CA LYS A 70 -26.26 -28.99 4.45
C LYS A 70 -24.77 -28.89 4.85
N LEU A 71 -23.87 -28.83 3.87
CA LEU A 71 -22.43 -28.68 4.12
C LEU A 71 -22.09 -27.37 4.86
N GLU A 72 -22.73 -26.25 4.51
CA GLU A 72 -22.58 -24.97 5.25
C GLU A 72 -22.98 -25.11 6.72
N THR A 73 -24.09 -25.79 6.98
CA THR A 73 -24.65 -25.94 8.33
C THR A 73 -23.74 -26.82 9.20
N GLU A 74 -23.21 -27.90 8.64
CA GLU A 74 -22.27 -28.79 9.33
C GLU A 74 -20.92 -28.10 9.58
N ALA A 75 -20.41 -27.35 8.60
CA ALA A 75 -19.19 -26.55 8.76
C ALA A 75 -19.34 -25.49 9.86
N ALA A 76 -20.46 -24.75 9.87
CA ALA A 76 -20.75 -23.75 10.87
C ALA A 76 -20.85 -24.35 12.28
N ALA A 77 -21.48 -25.51 12.43
CA ALA A 77 -21.55 -26.22 13.70
C ALA A 77 -20.15 -26.56 14.24
N LEU A 78 -19.29 -27.16 13.42
CA LEU A 78 -17.91 -27.51 13.81
C LEU A 78 -17.05 -26.27 14.11
N SER A 79 -17.26 -25.16 13.40
CA SER A 79 -16.56 -23.91 13.71
C SER A 79 -17.04 -23.27 15.01
N GLY A 80 -18.32 -23.45 15.37
CA GLY A 80 -18.88 -23.01 16.66
C GLY A 80 -18.23 -23.69 17.86
N GLU A 81 -17.68 -24.90 17.67
CA GLU A 81 -16.86 -25.62 18.66
C GLU A 81 -15.42 -25.07 18.77
N GLY A 82 -15.05 -24.03 18.00
CA GLY A 82 -13.73 -23.41 18.02
C GLY A 82 -12.67 -24.12 17.16
N LEU A 83 -13.07 -25.02 16.28
CA LEU A 83 -12.14 -25.72 15.39
C LEU A 83 -11.57 -24.78 14.32
N SER A 84 -10.29 -24.98 13.97
CA SER A 84 -9.68 -24.32 12.82
C SER A 84 -10.29 -24.83 11.50
N VAL A 85 -10.25 -24.01 10.44
CA VAL A 85 -10.75 -24.36 9.10
C VAL A 85 -10.19 -25.69 8.59
N ARG A 86 -8.91 -25.97 8.86
CA ARG A 86 -8.26 -27.24 8.48
C ARG A 86 -8.83 -28.43 9.26
N ALA A 87 -9.14 -28.25 10.54
CA ALA A 87 -9.76 -29.29 11.35
C ALA A 87 -11.22 -29.55 10.91
N VAL A 88 -11.98 -28.49 10.58
CA VAL A 88 -13.32 -28.59 9.99
C VAL A 88 -13.26 -29.37 8.67
N ALA A 89 -12.31 -29.05 7.79
CA ALA A 89 -12.13 -29.75 6.51
C ALA A 89 -11.89 -31.26 6.69
N ASN A 90 -10.97 -31.63 7.59
CA ASN A 90 -10.68 -33.02 7.90
C ASN A 90 -11.90 -33.77 8.47
N ARG A 91 -12.69 -33.12 9.33
CA ARG A 91 -13.92 -33.70 9.91
C ARG A 91 -15.01 -33.94 8.87
N LEU A 92 -15.15 -33.05 7.89
CA LEU A 92 -16.15 -33.16 6.84
C LEU A 92 -15.69 -34.01 5.64
N GLY A 93 -14.43 -34.42 5.59
CA GLY A 93 -13.86 -35.13 4.44
C GLY A 93 -13.79 -34.26 3.18
N VAL A 94 -13.57 -32.95 3.35
CA VAL A 94 -13.49 -31.97 2.25
C VAL A 94 -12.13 -31.27 2.23
N THR A 95 -11.82 -30.56 1.15
CA THR A 95 -10.61 -29.73 1.10
C THR A 95 -10.75 -28.47 1.98
N PRO A 96 -9.64 -27.89 2.48
CA PRO A 96 -9.69 -26.64 3.27
C PRO A 96 -10.37 -25.48 2.54
N ALA A 97 -10.24 -25.42 1.21
CA ALA A 97 -10.92 -24.42 0.39
C ALA A 97 -12.44 -24.60 0.42
N VAL A 98 -12.93 -25.84 0.28
CA VAL A 98 -14.37 -26.17 0.41
C VAL A 98 -14.90 -25.84 1.79
N ALA A 99 -14.18 -26.19 2.85
CA ALA A 99 -14.57 -25.83 4.22
C ALA A 99 -14.63 -24.30 4.41
N GLN A 100 -13.64 -23.56 3.92
CA GLN A 100 -13.64 -22.09 3.99
C GLN A 100 -14.82 -21.48 3.22
N HIS A 101 -15.14 -21.98 2.03
CA HIS A 101 -16.28 -21.51 1.25
C HIS A 101 -17.62 -21.87 1.89
N ALA A 102 -17.73 -23.05 2.50
CA ALA A 102 -18.91 -23.44 3.27
C ALA A 102 -19.14 -22.51 4.48
N LEU A 103 -18.07 -22.15 5.19
CA LEU A 103 -18.14 -21.20 6.32
C LEU A 103 -18.51 -19.78 5.87
N ASN A 104 -18.01 -19.36 4.72
CA ASN A 104 -18.35 -18.05 4.14
C ASN A 104 -19.74 -18.03 3.48
N GLY A 105 -20.35 -19.20 3.24
CA GLY A 105 -21.58 -19.39 2.46
C GLY A 105 -21.33 -19.46 0.95
N PHE A 106 -21.92 -20.44 0.25
CA PHE A 106 -21.75 -20.71 -1.19
C PHE A 106 -22.43 -19.70 -2.13
N GLY A 107 -22.83 -18.54 -1.61
CA GLY A 107 -23.44 -17.43 -2.34
C GLY A 107 -23.19 -16.06 -1.73
N ALA A 108 -22.41 -15.96 -0.64
CA ALA A 108 -21.94 -14.67 -0.18
C ALA A 108 -20.80 -14.23 -1.12
N VAL A 109 -20.96 -13.08 -1.75
CA VAL A 109 -19.83 -12.28 -2.27
C VAL A 109 -18.79 -12.28 -1.14
N PRO A 110 -17.50 -12.57 -1.40
CA PRO A 110 -16.50 -12.73 -0.35
C PRO A 110 -16.64 -11.60 0.66
N LEU A 111 -17.18 -11.93 1.85
CA LEU A 111 -17.20 -11.03 2.99
C LEU A 111 -15.75 -10.63 3.17
N ALA A 112 -15.48 -9.34 2.97
CA ALA A 112 -14.15 -8.79 2.81
C ALA A 112 -13.28 -9.21 4.00
N LYS A 113 -12.49 -10.30 3.85
CA LYS A 113 -11.62 -10.92 4.86
C LYS A 113 -11.84 -10.34 6.27
N ASP A 114 -12.95 -10.70 6.90
CA ASP A 114 -13.15 -10.41 8.33
C ASP A 114 -12.23 -11.26 9.22
N GLY A 115 -11.28 -11.97 8.60
CA GLY A 115 -10.00 -12.37 9.18
C GLY A 115 -9.10 -11.18 9.57
N ARG A 116 -9.67 -10.09 10.11
CA ARG A 116 -9.02 -9.35 11.20
C ARG A 116 -8.97 -10.30 12.39
N SER A 117 -8.10 -11.30 12.27
CA SER A 117 -7.54 -12.00 13.42
C SER A 117 -7.30 -10.94 14.46
N ARG A 118 -7.90 -11.10 15.64
CA ARG A 118 -7.61 -10.32 16.85
C ARG A 118 -6.15 -9.90 16.75
N ARG A 119 -5.88 -8.59 16.60
CA ARG A 119 -4.49 -8.12 16.51
C ARG A 119 -3.78 -8.76 17.68
N SER A 120 -2.71 -9.47 17.38
CA SER A 120 -1.85 -9.97 18.46
C SER A 120 -1.49 -8.79 19.35
N GLU A 121 -1.34 -9.02 20.65
CA GLU A 121 -1.14 -7.93 21.62
C GLU A 121 0.02 -7.01 21.21
N TRP A 122 1.10 -7.57 20.65
CA TRP A 122 2.22 -6.81 20.13
C TRP A 122 1.87 -5.90 18.94
N GLN A 123 0.93 -6.30 18.07
CA GLN A 123 0.49 -5.46 16.95
C GLN A 123 -0.34 -4.27 17.44
N SER A 124 -1.18 -4.48 18.46
CA SER A 124 -1.93 -3.39 19.10
C SER A 124 -0.98 -2.42 19.79
N GLU A 125 0.03 -2.93 20.50
CA GLU A 125 1.05 -2.12 21.15
C GLU A 125 1.92 -1.36 20.15
N ALA A 126 2.34 -2.00 19.05
CA ALA A 126 3.09 -1.34 17.99
C ALA A 126 2.32 -0.17 17.36
N VAL A 127 1.01 -0.37 17.13
CA VAL A 127 0.14 0.69 16.60
C VAL A 127 -0.05 1.82 17.60
N ARG A 128 -0.19 1.51 18.90
CA ARG A 128 -0.28 2.52 19.96
C ARG A 128 0.98 3.38 20.01
N LEU A 129 2.16 2.77 20.14
CA LEU A 129 3.44 3.47 20.22
C LEU A 129 3.71 4.33 18.97
N ALA A 130 3.40 3.80 17.77
CA ALA A 130 3.55 4.58 16.53
C ALA A 130 2.57 5.76 16.45
N SER A 131 1.36 5.61 17.00
CA SER A 131 0.37 6.72 17.07
C SER A 131 0.80 7.81 18.05
N GLU A 132 1.64 7.47 19.04
CA GLU A 132 2.31 8.39 19.96
C GLU A 132 3.54 9.08 19.32
N GLY A 133 3.86 8.78 18.06
CA GLY A 133 4.95 9.41 17.32
C GLY A 133 6.32 8.74 17.49
N MET A 134 6.38 7.59 18.16
CA MET A 134 7.63 6.83 18.32
C MET A 134 8.18 6.35 16.97
N ASP A 135 9.50 6.38 16.81
CA ASP A 135 10.14 5.96 15.56
C ASP A 135 9.92 4.46 15.31
N PRO A 136 9.66 4.01 14.07
CA PRO A 136 9.40 2.59 13.80
C PRO A 136 10.52 1.65 14.23
N ALA A 137 11.79 2.10 14.25
CA ALA A 137 12.91 1.32 14.75
C ALA A 137 12.85 1.15 16.27
N GLU A 138 12.49 2.20 17.01
CA GLU A 138 12.28 2.15 18.47
C GLU A 138 11.09 1.25 18.82
N VAL A 139 9.98 1.38 18.08
CA VAL A 139 8.81 0.49 18.24
C VAL A 139 9.22 -0.96 18.01
N ALA A 140 10.00 -1.24 16.96
CA ALA A 140 10.48 -2.57 16.62
C ALA A 140 11.34 -3.20 17.72
N ALA A 141 12.28 -2.43 18.27
CA ALA A 141 13.09 -2.86 19.42
C ALA A 141 12.20 -3.17 20.64
N LYS A 142 11.19 -2.33 20.91
CA LYS A 142 10.29 -2.49 22.06
C LYS A 142 9.35 -3.68 21.95
N VAL A 143 8.83 -3.99 20.76
CA VAL A 143 7.92 -5.13 20.55
C VAL A 143 8.62 -6.43 20.15
N GLY A 144 9.94 -6.43 20.01
CA GLY A 144 10.74 -7.59 19.63
C GLY A 144 10.46 -8.10 18.20
N ARG A 145 10.28 -7.18 17.25
CA ARG A 145 10.01 -7.49 15.83
C ARG A 145 10.95 -6.72 14.91
N SER A 146 10.98 -7.09 13.63
CA SER A 146 11.71 -6.32 12.63
C SER A 146 10.97 -5.02 12.31
N GLU A 147 11.74 -3.97 12.01
CA GLU A 147 11.23 -2.65 11.64
C GLU A 147 10.25 -2.72 10.45
N ASP A 148 10.58 -3.48 9.41
CA ASP A 148 9.70 -3.67 8.24
C ASP A 148 8.35 -4.30 8.60
N HIS A 149 8.33 -5.21 9.57
CA HIS A 149 7.09 -5.84 10.00
C HIS A 149 6.22 -4.86 10.81
N VAL A 150 6.84 -4.07 11.69
CA VAL A 150 6.16 -2.97 12.39
C VAL A 150 5.58 -1.98 11.38
N ARG A 151 6.39 -1.52 10.40
CA ARG A 151 5.94 -0.60 9.36
C ARG A 151 4.74 -1.13 8.58
N ARG A 152 4.73 -2.42 8.23
CA ARG A 152 3.58 -3.04 7.57
C ARG A 152 2.34 -3.01 8.46
N VAL A 153 2.44 -3.49 9.70
CA VAL A 153 1.32 -3.56 10.65
C VAL A 153 0.72 -2.18 10.92
N VAL A 154 1.57 -1.17 11.13
CA VAL A 154 1.14 0.19 11.41
C VAL A 154 0.49 0.83 10.19
N ARG A 155 1.02 0.57 8.98
CA ARG A 155 0.39 1.02 7.73
C ARG A 155 -0.97 0.35 7.48
N ASP A 156 -1.05 -0.96 7.69
CA ASP A 156 -2.30 -1.73 7.56
C ASP A 156 -3.33 -1.29 8.61
N ALA A 157 -2.87 -0.71 9.72
CA ALA A 157 -3.71 -0.07 10.72
C ALA A 157 -4.20 1.33 10.34
N GLY A 158 -3.75 1.88 9.20
CA GLY A 158 -4.07 3.25 8.76
C GLY A 158 -3.31 4.34 9.50
N VAL A 159 -2.28 3.98 10.28
CA VAL A 159 -1.44 4.97 10.99
C VAL A 159 -0.30 5.39 10.06
N ALA A 160 -0.18 6.70 9.84
CA ALA A 160 0.86 7.27 9.00
C ALA A 160 2.20 7.22 9.72
N LEU A 161 3.14 6.43 9.19
CA LEU A 161 4.52 6.29 9.70
C LEU A 161 5.46 7.42 9.27
N SER A 162 4.95 8.39 8.51
CA SER A 162 5.73 9.56 8.14
C SER A 162 5.96 10.37 9.41
N ARG A 163 7.20 10.37 9.92
CA ARG A 163 7.66 11.36 10.88
C ARG A 163 7.43 12.73 10.23
N ARG A 164 6.33 13.40 10.58
CA ARG A 164 6.10 14.78 10.16
C ARG A 164 7.13 15.59 10.92
N ALA A 165 7.92 16.38 10.20
CA ALA A 165 8.77 17.38 10.84
C ALA A 165 7.86 18.25 11.70
N SER A 166 8.20 18.41 12.98
CA SER A 166 7.51 19.37 13.83
C SER A 166 7.76 20.79 13.30
N ASP A 167 7.03 21.76 13.82
CA ASP A 167 7.28 23.15 13.41
C ASP A 167 8.66 23.62 13.91
N GLU A 168 9.13 23.12 15.06
CA GLU A 168 10.50 23.37 15.55
C GLU A 168 11.57 22.73 14.66
N ASP A 169 11.34 21.51 14.18
CA ASP A 169 12.25 20.85 13.22
C ASP A 169 12.34 21.67 11.92
N ARG A 170 11.21 22.18 11.45
CA ARG A 170 11.14 23.00 10.24
C ARG A 170 11.86 24.32 10.44
N ASP A 171 11.63 25.00 11.56
CA ASP A 171 12.30 26.25 11.89
C ASP A 171 13.82 26.06 11.99
N GLU A 172 14.29 24.96 12.59
CA GLU A 172 15.71 24.63 12.63
C GLU A 172 16.29 24.35 11.24
N ILE A 173 15.59 23.59 10.39
CA ILE A 173 15.99 23.37 8.99
C ILE A 173 16.11 24.70 8.24
N LEU A 174 15.13 25.59 8.39
CA LEU A 174 15.11 26.90 7.72
C LEU A 174 16.19 27.83 8.27
N ARG A 175 16.44 27.81 9.58
CA ARG A 175 17.52 28.56 10.24
C ARG A 175 18.89 28.12 9.72
N LEU A 176 19.18 26.82 9.72
CA LEU A 176 20.43 26.26 9.17
C LEU A 176 20.57 26.58 7.68
N ARG A 177 19.45 26.62 6.94
CA ARG A 177 19.48 27.04 5.54
C ARG A 177 19.82 28.52 5.37
N GLY A 178 19.30 29.38 6.25
CA GLY A 178 19.63 30.81 6.31
C GLY A 178 21.10 31.08 6.63
N GLU A 179 21.75 30.19 7.37
CA GLU A 179 23.21 30.19 7.62
C GLU A 179 24.05 29.77 6.41
N GLY A 180 23.41 29.29 5.33
CA GLY A 180 24.07 28.94 4.07
C GLY A 180 24.48 27.47 3.93
N LEU A 181 24.14 26.61 4.90
CA LEU A 181 24.43 25.17 4.81
C LEU A 181 23.71 24.52 3.63
N ILE A 182 24.35 23.53 3.01
CA ILE A 182 23.71 22.74 1.94
C ILE A 182 22.76 21.69 2.52
N TYR A 183 21.78 21.24 1.73
CA TYR A 183 20.75 20.28 2.19
C TYR A 183 21.33 19.01 2.80
N ARG A 184 22.48 18.54 2.31
CA ARG A 184 23.19 17.39 2.87
C ARG A 184 23.70 17.66 4.29
N GLU A 185 24.36 18.80 4.53
CA GLU A 185 24.86 19.17 5.86
C GLU A 185 23.71 19.36 6.85
N ILE A 186 22.61 19.96 6.39
CA ILE A 186 21.39 20.13 7.20
C ILE A 186 20.80 18.75 7.55
N ALA A 187 20.71 17.83 6.59
CA ALA A 187 20.22 16.47 6.82
C ALA A 187 21.08 15.71 7.84
N GLU A 188 22.40 15.78 7.70
CA GLU A 188 23.35 15.16 8.65
C GLU A 188 23.23 15.77 10.05
N ARG A 189 23.03 17.09 10.15
CA ARG A 189 22.93 17.80 11.44
C ARG A 189 21.59 17.62 12.15
N THR A 190 20.50 17.53 11.40
CA THR A 190 19.14 17.42 11.95
C THR A 190 18.63 15.98 12.03
N GLY A 191 19.31 15.02 11.38
CA GLY A 191 18.86 13.63 11.28
C GLY A 191 17.71 13.41 10.30
N TRP A 192 17.24 14.45 9.61
CA TRP A 192 16.20 14.35 8.60
C TRP A 192 16.74 13.86 7.27
N SER A 193 15.90 13.15 6.50
CA SER A 193 16.28 12.77 5.14
C SER A 193 16.50 14.01 4.26
N HIS A 194 17.46 13.94 3.33
CA HIS A 194 17.71 14.99 2.35
C HIS A 194 16.43 15.44 1.63
N ALA A 195 15.55 14.50 1.26
CA ALA A 195 14.28 14.79 0.59
C ALA A 195 13.32 15.60 1.48
N MET A 196 13.30 15.35 2.79
CA MET A 196 12.50 16.14 3.73
C MET A 196 13.05 17.57 3.85
N VAL A 197 14.36 17.71 4.03
CA VAL A 197 15.02 19.02 4.09
C VAL A 197 14.75 19.84 2.82
N GLU A 198 14.93 19.23 1.66
CA GLU A 198 14.65 19.85 0.36
C GLU A 198 13.18 20.28 0.26
N LYS A 199 12.24 19.41 0.65
CA LYS A 199 10.81 19.72 0.67
C LYS A 199 10.50 20.92 1.57
N VAL A 200 10.99 20.93 2.81
CA VAL A 200 10.77 22.03 3.77
C VAL A 200 11.32 23.35 3.22
N CYS A 201 12.56 23.34 2.70
CA CYS A 201 13.13 24.53 2.08
C CYS A 201 12.35 24.99 0.84
N HIS A 202 11.83 24.06 0.03
CA HIS A 202 11.03 24.36 -1.16
C HIS A 202 9.69 25.01 -0.79
N GLU A 203 8.98 24.46 0.19
CA GLU A 203 7.72 24.99 0.71
C GLU A 203 7.90 26.41 1.28
N ALA A 204 9.06 26.70 1.87
CA ALA A 204 9.42 28.04 2.37
C ALA A 204 9.99 28.98 1.29
N GLY A 205 10.08 28.57 0.02
CA GLY A 205 10.67 29.38 -1.05
C GLY A 205 12.20 29.55 -0.96
N LEU A 206 12.87 28.88 -0.02
CA LEU A 206 14.33 28.82 0.11
C LEU A 206 14.95 27.76 -0.81
N GLN A 207 14.39 27.63 -2.02
CA GLN A 207 15.00 26.81 -3.06
C GLN A 207 16.41 27.34 -3.26
N GLY A 208 17.40 26.50 -2.95
CA GLY A 208 18.73 26.72 -3.45
C GLY A 208 18.57 26.72 -4.94
N THR A 209 18.62 27.91 -5.57
CA THR A 209 18.77 27.95 -7.02
C THR A 209 19.89 26.97 -7.30
N SER A 210 19.71 25.97 -8.16
CA SER A 210 20.81 25.05 -8.49
C SER A 210 22.04 25.83 -9.02
N LYS A 211 21.82 27.11 -9.35
CA LYS A 211 22.78 28.19 -9.51
C LYS A 211 23.62 28.52 -8.25
N SER A 212 23.45 27.88 -7.10
CA SER A 212 24.27 28.01 -5.88
C SER A 212 25.59 27.23 -5.98
N ARG A 213 25.81 26.48 -7.06
CA ARG A 213 27.14 26.52 -7.68
C ARG A 213 27.34 27.88 -8.38
N ARG A 214 27.07 28.99 -7.68
CA ARG A 214 27.70 30.25 -8.05
C ARG A 214 29.13 29.91 -7.75
N LYS A 215 29.89 29.57 -8.81
CA LYS A 215 31.33 29.37 -8.72
C LYS A 215 31.78 30.51 -7.83
N ARG A 216 32.28 30.20 -6.62
CA ARG A 216 32.83 31.22 -5.73
C ARG A 216 33.68 32.10 -6.65
N ALA A 217 33.39 33.40 -6.68
CA ALA A 217 34.14 34.28 -7.56
C ALA A 217 35.61 34.15 -7.11
N VAL A 218 36.50 33.96 -8.07
CA VAL A 218 37.93 33.93 -7.77
C VAL A 218 38.27 35.32 -7.30
N THR A 219 38.72 35.46 -6.05
CA THR A 219 39.18 36.76 -5.54
C THR A 219 40.61 37.01 -6.01
N GLU A 220 41.06 38.26 -5.99
CA GLU A 220 42.47 38.59 -6.27
C GLU A 220 43.44 37.87 -5.31
N GLU A 221 43.00 37.56 -4.10
CA GLU A 221 43.78 36.78 -3.14
C GLU A 221 43.88 35.31 -3.57
N ASP A 222 42.79 34.72 -4.05
CA ASP A 222 42.80 33.38 -4.63
C ASP A 222 43.71 33.31 -5.87
N GLU A 223 43.68 34.32 -6.74
CA GLU A 223 44.57 34.39 -7.91
C GLU A 223 46.03 34.51 -7.51
N ARG A 224 46.36 35.38 -6.55
CA ARG A 224 47.74 35.51 -6.03
C ARG A 224 48.26 34.23 -5.41
N GLU A 225 47.43 33.53 -4.63
CA GLU A 225 47.82 32.25 -4.04
C GLU A 225 48.05 31.17 -5.11
N ILE A 226 47.19 31.10 -6.14
CA ILE A 226 47.38 30.19 -7.27
C ILE A 226 48.70 30.48 -7.99
N LEU A 227 49.02 31.75 -8.24
CA LEU A 227 50.25 32.15 -8.93
C LEU A 227 51.49 31.89 -8.07
N ARG A 228 51.43 32.20 -6.77
CA ARG A 228 52.52 31.88 -5.82
C ARG A 228 52.85 30.39 -5.81
N LEU A 229 51.83 29.52 -5.74
CA LEU A 229 52.02 28.07 -5.78
C LEU A 229 52.53 27.58 -7.15
N ALA A 230 52.21 28.28 -8.24
CA ALA A 230 52.74 27.98 -9.56
C ALA A 230 54.23 28.34 -9.68
N ASP A 231 54.67 29.47 -9.10
CA ASP A 231 56.09 29.87 -9.05
C ASP A 231 56.93 28.91 -8.19
N GLU A 232 56.32 28.25 -7.20
CA GLU A 232 56.92 27.15 -6.44
C GLU A 232 57.01 25.82 -7.26
N ASN A 233 56.68 25.83 -8.55
CA ASN A 233 56.69 24.69 -9.48
C ASN A 233 55.73 23.54 -9.12
N LEU A 234 54.63 23.81 -8.40
CA LEU A 234 53.61 22.78 -8.15
C LEU A 234 52.81 22.47 -9.42
N SER A 235 52.44 21.19 -9.58
CA SER A 235 51.52 20.80 -10.65
C SER A 235 50.12 21.41 -10.43
N GLN A 236 49.40 21.72 -11.51
CA GLN A 236 48.04 22.28 -11.44
C GLN A 236 47.08 21.44 -10.60
N ALA A 237 47.26 20.11 -10.57
CA ALA A 237 46.48 19.20 -9.75
C ALA A 237 46.78 19.36 -8.25
N GLU A 238 48.04 19.60 -7.89
CA GLU A 238 48.45 19.88 -6.50
C GLU A 238 47.91 21.22 -6.03
N ILE A 239 48.00 22.24 -6.88
CA ILE A 239 47.44 23.58 -6.61
C ILE A 239 45.93 23.49 -6.40
N ALA A 240 45.21 22.76 -7.26
CA ALA A 240 43.78 22.51 -7.13
C ALA A 240 43.42 21.84 -5.79
N ARG A 241 44.19 20.82 -5.37
CA ARG A 241 44.01 20.17 -4.07
C ARG A 241 44.24 21.12 -2.89
N ARG A 242 45.31 21.92 -2.93
CA ARG A 242 45.66 22.85 -1.83
C ARG A 242 44.66 24.00 -1.69
N THR A 243 44.20 24.54 -2.81
CA THR A 243 43.34 25.74 -2.83
C THR A 243 41.85 25.42 -2.80
N GLY A 244 41.45 24.17 -3.06
CA GLY A 244 40.06 23.76 -3.18
C GLY A 244 39.39 24.18 -4.49
N TRP A 245 40.14 24.77 -5.43
CA TRP A 245 39.64 25.13 -6.75
C TRP A 245 39.71 23.98 -7.75
N SER A 246 38.84 24.00 -8.76
CA SER A 246 38.93 23.02 -9.86
C SER A 246 40.21 23.23 -10.67
N GLN A 247 40.84 22.15 -11.12
CA GLN A 247 42.04 22.20 -11.97
C GLN A 247 41.86 23.07 -13.22
N SER A 248 40.67 23.07 -13.84
CA SER A 248 40.38 23.93 -14.99
C SER A 248 40.43 25.43 -14.66
N LEU A 249 40.06 25.81 -13.44
CA LEU A 249 40.11 27.21 -12.98
C LEU A 249 41.55 27.64 -12.73
N VAL A 250 42.33 26.78 -12.05
CA VAL A 250 43.78 26.97 -11.85
C VAL A 250 44.48 27.16 -13.21
N SER A 251 44.22 26.28 -14.17
CA SER A 251 44.76 26.39 -15.53
C SER A 251 44.40 27.71 -16.22
N LYS A 252 43.16 28.19 -16.03
CA LYS A 252 42.69 29.46 -16.60
C LYS A 252 43.43 30.66 -16.00
N VAL A 253 43.58 30.71 -14.67
CA VAL A 253 44.28 31.80 -13.95
C VAL A 253 45.74 31.87 -14.40
N ILE A 254 46.44 30.73 -14.39
CA ILE A 254 47.84 30.64 -14.83
C ILE A 254 47.99 31.11 -16.28
N ARG A 255 47.14 30.62 -17.19
CA ARG A 255 47.20 31.03 -18.60
C ARG A 255 46.96 32.53 -18.78
N HIS A 256 46.00 33.10 -18.06
CA HIS A 256 45.70 34.53 -18.14
C HIS A 256 46.92 35.37 -17.73
N ALA A 257 47.55 35.04 -16.60
CA ALA A 257 48.74 35.76 -16.10
C ALA A 257 49.91 35.74 -17.09
N PHE A 258 50.15 34.62 -17.79
CA PHE A 258 51.23 34.51 -18.79
C PHE A 258 50.88 35.03 -20.19
N SER A 259 49.59 35.26 -20.49
CA SER A 259 49.14 35.71 -21.82
C SER A 259 49.05 37.23 -21.97
N THR A 260 49.08 37.98 -20.87
CA THR A 260 49.23 39.45 -20.85
C THR A 260 50.67 39.80 -20.48
N PRO A 261 51.63 39.77 -21.44
CA PRO A 261 52.95 40.37 -21.21
C PRO A 261 52.73 41.88 -20.98
N GLY A 262 53.28 42.40 -19.88
CA GLY A 262 53.01 43.75 -19.39
C GLY A 262 53.10 44.82 -20.48
N GLU A 263 52.00 45.59 -20.60
CA GLU A 263 51.97 46.90 -21.26
C GLU A 263 52.73 47.96 -20.43
#